data_AF-A0AAD7A408-F1
#
_entry.id   AF-A0AAD7A408-F1
#
_cell.length_a   1.000
_cell.length_b   1.000
_cell.length_c   1.000
_cell.angle_alpha   90.00
_cell.angle_beta   90.00
_cell.angle_gamma   90.00
#
_symmetry.space_group_name_H-M   'P 1'
#
loop_
_entity.id
_entity.type
_entity.pdbx_description
1 polymer ?
#
loop_
_entity_poly.entity_id
_entity_poly.type
_entity_poly.pdbx_seq_one_letter_code
_entity_poly.pdbx_strand_id
1 'polypeptide(L)'
;MPGLSYANMDFILRSALLNFLIFYLILSYNIACQYGKNFWSRMMEMPEWMTFLVETARVWFKAPNFHLPPHQPACHSVFSFHYMWGAGRTHGETVEQNWEFTNGAAASTKMMGLSTQASTLEDLFGFHDWCRTVHRDAFEAFNSALWETAPEMVSGWEKWVHYWESCQHKDGTESLFELKEKVMTMQEIWRKLAKEELLRSREGVEVEREDTPSTFLLMGMEIRESQCCLTIDVKAVANPTDAQAIDFLKRQTALVKRIRAFRKLQCTYMPNLRHFLTVAQRSLWDTEPECNTEAIQLFMPSEITDKSTRMRACAVGLPVVEEELRMGEVREALHALRQGLRMHMIMNRFRLRHCIGQWMLTRGQGMLCQVNLKIHKAKLRYR
;
A
#
# COMPACT_ATOMS: atom_id res chain seq x y z
N MET A 1 -17.77 14.86 -9.04
CA MET A 1 -17.16 16.13 -9.48
C MET A 1 -17.81 16.50 -10.80
N PRO A 2 -18.23 17.75 -11.02
CA PRO A 2 -18.80 18.18 -12.29
C PRO A 2 -17.71 18.03 -13.34
N GLY A 3 -17.93 17.16 -14.32
CA GLY A 3 -16.98 16.91 -15.38
C GLY A 3 -16.70 18.20 -16.16
N LEU A 4 -15.42 18.53 -16.37
CA LEU A 4 -15.05 19.34 -17.53
C LEU A 4 -15.79 18.75 -18.73
N SER A 5 -16.63 19.55 -19.39
CA SER A 5 -17.37 19.10 -20.56
C SER A 5 -16.38 18.52 -21.55
N TYR A 6 -16.45 17.21 -21.80
CA TYR A 6 -15.50 16.53 -22.69
C TYR A 6 -15.41 17.20 -24.06
N ALA A 7 -16.47 17.90 -24.48
CA ALA A 7 -16.51 18.72 -25.69
C ALA A 7 -15.33 19.70 -25.80
N ASN A 8 -14.92 20.36 -24.71
CA ASN A 8 -13.79 21.30 -24.74
C ASN A 8 -12.47 20.58 -25.02
N MET A 9 -12.26 19.44 -24.33
CA MET A 9 -11.06 18.63 -24.53
C MET A 9 -11.04 18.00 -25.92
N ASP A 10 -12.18 17.52 -26.40
CA ASP A 10 -12.35 16.96 -27.73
C ASP A 10 -12.03 18.02 -28.80
N PHE A 11 -12.51 19.27 -28.62
CA PHE A 11 -12.19 20.40 -29.50
C PHE A 11 -10.71 20.76 -29.49
N ILE A 12 -10.08 20.88 -28.32
CA ILE A 12 -8.65 21.20 -28.18
C ILE A 12 -7.81 20.11 -28.86
N LEU A 13 -8.11 18.84 -28.56
CA LEU A 13 -7.41 17.71 -29.14
C LEU A 13 -7.53 17.72 -30.67
N ARG A 14 -8.75 17.85 -31.21
CA ARG A 14 -8.95 17.90 -32.66
C ARG A 14 -8.25 19.07 -33.32
N SER A 15 -8.32 20.25 -32.70
CA SER A 15 -7.64 21.44 -33.21
C SER A 15 -6.13 21.24 -33.27
N ALA A 16 -5.54 20.56 -32.28
CA ALA A 16 -4.12 20.26 -32.24
C ALA A 16 -3.69 19.20 -33.28
N LEU A 17 -4.58 18.28 -33.62
CA LEU A 17 -4.31 17.20 -34.58
C LEU A 17 -4.69 17.54 -36.03
N LEU A 18 -5.33 18.69 -36.25
CA LEU A 18 -5.78 19.13 -37.57
C LEU A 18 -4.57 19.23 -38.53
N ASN A 19 -4.73 18.70 -39.74
CA ASN A 19 -3.72 18.66 -40.81
C ASN A 19 -2.49 17.75 -40.57
N PHE A 20 -2.50 16.91 -39.53
CA PHE A 20 -1.46 15.90 -39.35
C PHE A 20 -1.91 14.52 -39.84
N LEU A 21 -1.01 13.82 -40.55
CA LEU A 21 -1.16 12.39 -40.82
C LEU A 21 -0.59 11.61 -39.63
N ILE A 22 -1.47 10.94 -38.87
CA ILE A 22 -1.11 10.30 -37.60
C ILE A 22 -1.21 8.79 -37.76
N PHE A 23 -0.10 8.09 -37.57
CA PHE A 23 -0.06 6.62 -37.55
C PHE A 23 -0.20 6.04 -36.14
N TYR A 24 0.25 6.80 -35.14
CA TYR A 24 0.27 6.38 -33.73
C TYR A 24 -0.03 7.57 -32.84
N LEU A 25 -1.01 7.44 -31.95
CA LEU A 25 -1.44 8.50 -31.04
C LEU A 25 -1.52 7.97 -29.61
N ILE A 26 -0.81 8.62 -28.69
CA ILE A 26 -0.90 8.32 -27.27
C ILE A 26 -1.52 9.53 -26.58
N LEU A 27 -2.71 9.35 -26.03
CA LEU A 27 -3.44 10.38 -25.30
C LEU A 27 -3.20 10.18 -23.80
N SER A 28 -2.36 11.06 -23.25
CA SER A 28 -2.12 11.15 -21.80
C SER A 28 -3.20 12.01 -21.15
N TYR A 29 -3.97 11.45 -20.21
CA TYR A 29 -4.91 12.24 -19.42
C TYR A 29 -5.18 11.61 -18.06
N ASN A 30 -5.29 12.42 -17.01
CA ASN A 30 -5.53 11.94 -15.64
C ASN A 30 -6.80 11.09 -15.54
N ILE A 31 -7.80 11.36 -16.37
CA ILE A 31 -9.03 10.56 -16.44
C ILE A 31 -9.14 9.81 -17.76
N ALA A 32 -8.02 9.42 -18.37
CA ALA A 32 -7.97 8.68 -19.64
C ALA A 32 -8.87 7.44 -19.64
N CYS A 33 -8.96 6.73 -18.52
CA CYS A 33 -9.84 5.56 -18.36
C CYS A 33 -11.34 5.86 -18.41
N GLN A 34 -11.74 7.10 -18.14
CA GLN A 34 -13.11 7.57 -18.27
C GLN A 34 -13.33 8.20 -19.65
N TYR A 35 -12.42 9.09 -20.04
CA TYR A 35 -12.45 9.83 -21.29
C TYR A 35 -12.49 8.92 -22.53
N GLY A 36 -11.70 7.84 -22.52
CA GLY A 36 -11.57 6.88 -23.62
C GLY A 36 -12.84 6.07 -23.92
N LYS A 37 -13.73 5.85 -22.92
CA LYS A 37 -14.89 4.95 -23.07
C LYS A 37 -15.82 5.33 -24.21
N ASN A 38 -16.15 6.61 -24.31
CA ASN A 38 -17.04 7.15 -25.35
C ASN A 38 -16.28 8.00 -26.37
N PHE A 39 -14.94 7.86 -26.44
CA PHE A 39 -14.12 8.72 -27.28
C PHE A 39 -14.54 8.66 -28.75
N TRP A 40 -14.67 7.45 -29.30
CA TRP A 40 -15.03 7.27 -30.71
C TRP A 40 -16.42 7.79 -31.06
N SER A 41 -17.41 7.58 -30.19
CA SER A 41 -18.75 8.13 -30.37
C SER A 41 -18.70 9.66 -30.44
N ARG A 42 -18.02 10.31 -29.49
CA ARG A 42 -17.85 11.78 -29.50
C ARG A 42 -17.04 12.25 -30.70
N MET A 43 -16.07 11.46 -31.14
CA MET A 43 -15.28 11.75 -32.33
C MET A 43 -16.15 11.73 -33.60
N MET A 44 -17.14 10.85 -33.70
CA MET A 44 -18.06 10.80 -34.86
C MET A 44 -19.10 11.93 -34.87
N GLU A 45 -19.45 12.48 -33.71
CA GLU A 45 -20.41 13.59 -33.58
C GLU A 45 -19.81 14.96 -33.93
N MET A 46 -18.50 15.03 -34.18
CA MET A 46 -17.81 16.29 -34.48
C MET A 46 -18.13 16.81 -35.88
N PRO A 47 -18.08 18.14 -36.09
CA PRO A 47 -18.30 18.72 -37.41
C PRO A 47 -17.35 18.16 -38.46
N GLU A 48 -17.85 17.99 -39.69
CA GLU A 48 -17.14 17.33 -40.80
C GLU A 48 -15.77 17.95 -41.09
N TRP A 49 -15.65 19.27 -40.96
CA TRP A 49 -14.40 20.00 -41.18
C TRP A 49 -13.34 19.77 -40.09
N MET A 50 -13.72 19.18 -38.95
CA MET A 50 -12.81 18.73 -37.89
C MET A 50 -12.56 17.21 -37.95
N THR A 51 -13.15 16.51 -38.91
CA THR A 51 -12.99 15.06 -39.06
C THR A 51 -11.59 14.77 -39.61
N PHE A 52 -10.85 13.88 -38.95
CA PHE A 52 -9.63 13.29 -39.48
C PHE A 52 -9.88 11.81 -39.73
N LEU A 53 -9.21 11.24 -40.74
CA LEU A 53 -9.18 9.81 -41.02
C LEU A 53 -8.40 9.10 -39.91
N VAL A 54 -9.08 8.80 -38.80
CA VAL A 54 -8.50 8.02 -37.70
C VAL A 54 -8.45 6.53 -38.03
N GLU A 55 -9.10 6.09 -39.12
CA GLU A 55 -9.16 4.67 -39.50
C GLU A 55 -7.78 4.02 -39.66
N THR A 56 -6.70 4.81 -39.78
CA THR A 56 -5.31 4.32 -39.84
C THR A 56 -4.50 4.51 -38.55
N ALA A 57 -4.97 5.29 -37.57
CA ALA A 57 -4.18 5.66 -36.40
C ALA A 57 -4.42 4.68 -35.23
N ARG A 58 -3.34 4.12 -34.68
CA ARG A 58 -3.41 3.36 -33.42
C ARG A 58 -3.50 4.35 -32.25
N VAL A 59 -4.71 4.53 -31.71
CA VAL A 59 -4.96 5.44 -30.58
C VAL A 59 -4.93 4.68 -29.26
N TRP A 60 -4.15 5.19 -28.31
CA TRP A 60 -4.00 4.63 -26.97
C TRP A 60 -4.29 5.67 -25.91
N PHE A 61 -4.93 5.24 -24.83
CA PHE A 61 -5.23 6.07 -23.68
C PHE A 61 -4.33 5.67 -22.53
N LYS A 62 -3.63 6.65 -21.96
CA LYS A 62 -2.74 6.44 -20.82
C LYS A 62 -2.98 7.51 -19.77
N ALA A 63 -2.83 7.13 -18.51
CA ALA A 63 -2.85 8.07 -17.41
C ALA A 63 -1.40 8.29 -16.96
N PRO A 64 -0.99 9.54 -16.72
CA PRO A 64 0.29 9.81 -16.10
C PRO A 64 0.49 8.96 -14.84
N ASN A 65 1.68 8.37 -14.69
CA ASN A 65 1.88 7.28 -13.73
C ASN A 65 1.74 7.75 -12.27
N PHE A 66 1.98 9.02 -11.96
CA PHE A 66 1.77 9.56 -10.61
C PHE A 66 0.27 9.70 -10.28
N HIS A 67 -0.57 9.94 -11.29
CA HIS A 67 -2.02 9.99 -11.16
C HIS A 67 -2.71 8.62 -11.25
N LEU A 68 -1.98 7.55 -11.54
CA LEU A 68 -2.54 6.20 -11.68
C LEU A 68 -2.96 5.50 -10.38
N PRO A 69 -2.27 5.63 -9.21
CA PRO A 69 -2.63 4.92 -7.99
C PRO A 69 -4.07 5.16 -7.48
N PRO A 70 -4.65 6.38 -7.57
CA PRO A 70 -6.06 6.63 -7.26
C PRO A 70 -7.09 5.90 -8.16
N HIS A 71 -6.67 5.33 -9.30
CA HIS A 71 -7.56 4.59 -10.19
C HIS A 71 -7.86 3.19 -9.62
N GLN A 72 -8.94 2.58 -10.10
CA GLN A 72 -9.23 1.18 -9.81
C GLN A 72 -8.07 0.25 -10.24
N PRO A 73 -7.83 -0.88 -9.55
CA PRO A 73 -6.71 -1.77 -9.85
C PRO A 73 -6.63 -2.25 -11.30
N ALA A 74 -7.77 -2.49 -11.94
CA ALA A 74 -7.84 -2.87 -13.35
C ALA A 74 -7.28 -1.80 -14.31
N CYS A 75 -7.19 -0.54 -13.88
CA CYS A 75 -6.60 0.52 -14.69
C CYS A 75 -5.06 0.52 -14.63
N HIS A 76 -4.45 -0.03 -13.58
CA HIS A 76 -3.02 0.16 -13.30
C HIS A 76 -2.14 -0.50 -14.37
N SER A 77 -2.55 -1.64 -14.90
CA SER A 77 -1.88 -2.32 -16.00
C SER A 77 -2.16 -1.65 -17.34
N VAL A 78 -3.45 -1.42 -17.63
CA VAL A 78 -3.93 -0.98 -18.94
C VAL A 78 -3.54 0.47 -19.25
N PHE A 79 -3.59 1.38 -18.28
CA PHE A 79 -3.36 2.82 -18.50
C PHE A 79 -1.95 3.29 -18.15
N SER A 80 -1.08 2.41 -17.63
CA SER A 80 0.31 2.75 -17.34
C SER A 80 1.13 2.89 -18.62
N PHE A 81 2.00 3.92 -18.64
CA PHE A 81 2.99 4.10 -19.70
C PHE A 81 4.09 3.03 -19.67
N HIS A 82 4.38 2.45 -18.51
CA HIS A 82 5.45 1.44 -18.37
C HIS A 82 5.13 0.13 -19.07
N TYR A 83 3.86 -0.14 -19.34
CA TYR A 83 3.39 -1.36 -19.97
C TYR A 83 2.86 -1.09 -21.38
N MET A 84 3.33 -0.02 -22.02
CA MET A 84 2.89 0.36 -23.35
C MET A 84 4.05 0.31 -24.34
N TRP A 85 3.89 -0.46 -25.40
CA TRP A 85 4.78 -0.40 -26.54
C TRP A 85 4.70 0.97 -27.24
N GLY A 86 5.85 1.51 -27.65
CA GLY A 86 5.93 2.78 -28.38
C GLY A 86 5.77 4.06 -27.55
N ALA A 87 5.48 3.96 -26.25
CA ALA A 87 5.49 5.12 -25.34
C ALA A 87 6.90 5.63 -25.01
N GLY A 88 7.93 4.82 -25.27
CA GLY A 88 9.28 5.08 -24.78
C GLY A 88 9.36 4.97 -23.26
N ARG A 89 10.48 5.42 -22.67
CA ARG A 89 10.67 5.46 -21.21
C ARG A 89 10.06 6.71 -20.57
N THR A 90 8.83 7.05 -20.96
CA THR A 90 8.06 8.13 -20.34
C THR A 90 7.15 7.60 -19.25
N HIS A 91 6.80 8.45 -18.31
CA HIS A 91 5.78 8.20 -17.30
C HIS A 91 4.65 9.23 -17.34
N GLY A 92 4.69 10.15 -18.32
CA GLY A 92 3.68 11.19 -18.52
C GLY A 92 3.79 12.41 -17.59
N GLU A 93 4.71 12.42 -16.62
CA GLU A 93 4.87 13.48 -15.60
C GLU A 93 6.21 14.23 -15.73
N THR A 94 7.01 13.94 -16.76
CA THR A 94 8.42 14.41 -16.84
C THR A 94 8.53 15.93 -16.82
N VAL A 95 7.51 16.65 -17.29
CA VAL A 95 7.45 18.12 -17.27
C VAL A 95 7.31 18.70 -15.86
N GLU A 96 6.83 17.91 -14.90
CA GLU A 96 6.61 18.33 -13.51
C GLU A 96 7.65 17.72 -12.55
N GLN A 97 8.27 16.60 -12.90
CA GLN A 97 9.19 15.88 -12.01
C GLN A 97 10.44 16.71 -11.64
N ASN A 98 10.94 17.49 -12.58
CA ASN A 98 12.06 18.41 -12.36
C ASN A 98 11.70 19.53 -11.38
N TRP A 99 10.42 19.81 -11.12
CA TRP A 99 10.01 20.89 -10.22
C TRP A 99 10.51 20.70 -8.80
N GLU A 100 10.62 19.48 -8.29
CA GLU A 100 11.21 19.25 -6.95
C GLU A 100 12.62 19.86 -6.85
N PHE A 101 13.42 19.66 -7.89
CA PHE A 101 14.79 20.14 -7.94
C PHE A 101 14.87 21.63 -8.32
N THR A 102 14.11 22.06 -9.34
CA THR A 102 14.14 23.46 -9.79
C THR A 102 13.52 24.42 -8.78
N ASN A 103 12.54 23.98 -7.99
CA ASN A 103 11.96 24.78 -6.91
C ASN A 103 12.99 25.07 -5.81
N GLY A 104 13.90 24.14 -5.53
CA GLY A 104 15.02 24.37 -4.61
C GLY A 104 15.98 25.45 -5.10
N ALA A 105 16.16 25.56 -6.42
CA ALA A 105 17.00 26.57 -7.06
C ALA A 105 16.30 27.93 -7.23
N ALA A 106 14.97 27.99 -7.13
CA ALA A 106 14.21 29.21 -7.37
C ALA A 106 14.62 30.35 -6.41
N ALA A 107 14.88 30.04 -5.14
CA ALA A 107 15.27 31.05 -4.15
C ALA A 107 16.67 31.63 -4.41
N SER A 108 17.64 30.80 -4.80
CA SER A 108 19.02 31.22 -5.05
C SER A 108 19.18 31.95 -6.39
N THR A 109 18.40 31.56 -7.40
CA THR A 109 18.44 32.15 -8.74
C THR A 109 17.67 33.46 -8.87
N LYS A 110 16.79 33.79 -7.91
CA LYS A 110 15.95 34.99 -7.93
C LYS A 110 16.72 36.31 -7.90
N MET A 111 17.86 36.34 -7.21
CA MET A 111 18.68 37.55 -7.03
C MET A 111 19.84 37.65 -8.05
N MET A 112 19.96 36.67 -8.94
CA MET A 112 21.02 36.63 -9.95
C MET A 112 20.69 37.55 -11.13
N GLY A 113 21.72 38.10 -11.77
CA GLY A 113 21.55 38.78 -13.06
C GLY A 113 21.14 37.78 -14.16
N LEU A 114 20.42 38.24 -15.19
CA LEU A 114 19.81 37.39 -16.23
C LEU A 114 20.78 36.37 -16.85
N SER A 115 21.99 36.80 -17.20
CA SER A 115 23.01 35.92 -17.79
C SER A 115 23.47 34.83 -16.81
N THR A 116 23.83 35.24 -15.59
CA THR A 116 24.27 34.31 -14.54
C THR A 116 23.16 33.36 -14.09
N GLN A 117 21.92 33.86 -14.06
CA GLN A 117 20.73 33.06 -13.77
C GLN A 117 20.55 31.95 -14.82
N ALA A 118 20.62 32.29 -16.11
CA ALA A 118 20.51 31.32 -17.20
C ALA A 118 21.62 30.27 -17.13
N SER A 119 22.89 30.68 -16.96
CA SER A 119 24.01 29.74 -16.81
C SER A 119 23.85 28.83 -15.60
N THR A 120 23.41 29.36 -14.46
CA THR A 120 23.20 28.57 -13.25
C THR A 120 22.09 27.53 -13.44
N LEU A 121 20.98 27.91 -14.10
CA LEU A 121 19.90 26.99 -14.42
C LEU A 121 20.35 25.90 -15.40
N GLU A 122 21.16 26.26 -16.40
CA GLU A 122 21.73 25.30 -17.35
C GLU A 122 22.62 24.27 -16.66
N ASP A 123 23.51 24.71 -15.76
CA ASP A 123 24.38 23.81 -14.99
C ASP A 123 23.57 22.85 -14.10
N LEU A 124 22.52 23.38 -13.46
CA LEU A 124 21.60 22.60 -12.64
C LEU A 124 20.84 21.55 -13.46
N PHE A 125 20.34 21.91 -14.64
CA PHE A 125 19.65 20.98 -15.54
C PHE A 125 20.62 19.94 -16.10
N GLY A 126 21.83 20.34 -16.50
CA GLY A 126 22.88 19.44 -16.97
C GLY A 126 23.29 18.42 -15.89
N PHE A 127 23.41 18.84 -14.64
CA PHE A 127 23.66 17.91 -13.52
C PHE A 127 22.51 16.92 -13.31
N HIS A 128 21.27 17.38 -13.40
CA HIS A 128 20.09 16.52 -13.29
C HIS A 128 20.04 15.48 -14.44
N ASP A 129 20.36 15.90 -15.67
CA ASP A 129 20.45 14.99 -16.81
C ASP A 129 21.60 13.99 -16.67
N TRP A 130 22.75 14.41 -16.14
CA TRP A 130 23.83 13.49 -15.79
C TRP A 130 23.37 12.45 -14.75
N CYS A 131 22.68 12.84 -13.69
CA CYS A 131 22.13 11.89 -12.72
C CYS A 131 21.21 10.83 -13.37
N ARG A 132 20.40 11.23 -14.36
CA ARG A 132 19.56 10.31 -15.13
C ARG A 132 20.36 9.30 -15.94
N THR A 133 21.52 9.69 -16.49
CA THR A 133 22.41 8.75 -17.20
C THR A 133 22.95 7.64 -16.30
N VAL A 134 23.34 7.97 -15.06
CA VAL A 134 23.82 6.97 -14.07
C VAL A 134 22.73 5.92 -13.78
N HIS A 135 21.46 6.34 -13.69
CA HIS A 135 20.34 5.41 -13.47
C HIS A 135 20.09 4.47 -14.66
N ARG A 136 20.28 4.96 -15.90
CA ARG A 136 20.16 4.14 -17.11
C ARG A 136 21.18 3.00 -17.08
N ASP A 137 22.44 3.30 -16.78
CA ASP A 137 23.51 2.31 -16.81
C ASP A 137 23.29 1.22 -15.74
N ALA A 138 22.79 1.60 -14.56
CA ALA A 138 22.41 0.65 -13.52
C ALA A 138 21.25 -0.27 -13.94
N PHE A 139 20.27 0.26 -14.69
CA PHE A 139 19.16 -0.52 -15.21
C PHE A 139 19.62 -1.51 -16.29
N GLU A 140 20.51 -1.09 -17.19
CA GLU A 140 21.10 -1.95 -18.21
C GLU A 140 21.91 -3.08 -17.58
N ALA A 141 22.74 -2.78 -16.57
CA ALA A 141 23.48 -3.79 -15.83
C ALA A 141 22.55 -4.79 -15.11
N PHE A 142 21.43 -4.32 -14.55
CA PHE A 142 20.42 -5.20 -13.96
C PHE A 142 19.78 -6.12 -15.00
N ASN A 143 19.39 -5.57 -16.16
CA ASN A 143 18.77 -6.32 -17.23
C ASN A 143 19.71 -7.40 -17.77
N SER A 144 20.98 -7.08 -18.01
CA SER A 144 21.99 -8.05 -18.45
C SER A 144 22.19 -9.17 -17.42
N ALA A 145 22.34 -8.83 -16.13
CA ALA A 145 22.49 -9.83 -15.08
C ALA A 145 21.26 -10.76 -14.95
N LEU A 146 20.06 -10.25 -15.24
CA LEU A 146 18.83 -11.05 -15.22
C LEU A 146 18.82 -12.09 -16.34
N TRP A 147 19.26 -11.69 -17.54
CA TRP A 147 19.42 -12.60 -18.68
C TRP A 147 20.50 -13.66 -18.44
N GLU A 148 21.60 -13.31 -17.77
CA GLU A 148 22.66 -14.26 -17.41
C GLU A 148 22.20 -15.28 -16.36
N THR A 149 21.41 -14.85 -15.38
CA THR A 149 21.05 -15.69 -14.23
C THR A 149 19.80 -16.54 -14.44
N ALA A 150 18.84 -16.08 -15.26
CA ALA A 150 17.55 -16.75 -15.44
C ALA A 150 17.00 -16.62 -16.88
N PRO A 151 17.76 -17.04 -17.92
CA PRO A 151 17.40 -16.79 -19.33
C PRO A 151 16.05 -17.39 -19.74
N GLU A 152 15.74 -18.61 -19.29
CA GLU A 152 14.47 -19.29 -19.61
C GLU A 152 13.26 -18.53 -19.04
N MET A 153 13.41 -18.00 -17.83
CA MET A 153 12.38 -17.23 -17.15
C MET A 153 12.11 -15.91 -17.88
N VAL A 154 13.18 -15.20 -18.26
CA VAL A 154 13.05 -13.93 -19.00
C VAL A 154 12.44 -14.17 -20.37
N SER A 155 12.86 -15.21 -21.09
CA SER A 155 12.25 -15.58 -22.38
C SER A 155 10.76 -15.91 -22.25
N GLY A 156 10.36 -16.60 -21.17
CA GLY A 156 8.96 -16.84 -20.85
C GLY A 156 8.17 -15.54 -20.64
N TRP A 157 8.75 -14.58 -19.91
CA TRP A 157 8.14 -13.27 -19.68
C TRP A 157 8.02 -12.44 -20.96
N GLU A 158 9.03 -12.41 -21.82
CA GLU A 158 8.96 -11.68 -23.09
C GLU A 158 7.84 -12.19 -23.99
N LYS A 159 7.70 -13.52 -24.12
CA LYS A 159 6.59 -14.11 -24.89
C LYS A 159 5.24 -13.71 -24.33
N TRP A 160 5.11 -13.68 -23.00
CA TRP A 160 3.87 -13.30 -22.33
C TRP A 160 3.56 -11.81 -22.52
N VAL A 161 4.56 -10.93 -22.40
CA VAL A 161 4.41 -9.49 -22.66
C VAL A 161 4.00 -9.25 -24.10
N HIS A 162 4.66 -9.88 -25.07
CA HIS A 162 4.30 -9.75 -26.49
C HIS A 162 2.87 -10.23 -26.78
N TYR A 163 2.45 -11.36 -26.19
CA TYR A 163 1.07 -11.82 -26.30
C TYR A 163 0.09 -10.78 -25.74
N TRP A 164 0.37 -10.27 -24.55
CA TRP A 164 -0.48 -9.28 -23.88
C TRP A 164 -0.55 -7.93 -24.64
N GLU A 165 0.57 -7.47 -25.21
CA GLU A 165 0.63 -6.29 -26.09
C GLU A 165 -0.17 -6.50 -27.40
N SER A 166 -0.06 -7.69 -28.01
CA SER A 166 -0.77 -8.02 -29.26
C SER A 166 -2.29 -7.98 -29.13
N CYS A 167 -2.80 -8.28 -27.93
CA CYS A 167 -4.22 -8.24 -27.61
C CYS A 167 -4.76 -6.83 -27.32
N GLN A 168 -3.93 -5.79 -27.44
CA GLN A 168 -4.26 -4.39 -27.14
C GLN A 168 -4.92 -4.19 -25.77
N HIS A 169 -4.56 -5.03 -24.79
CA HIS A 169 -5.11 -4.97 -23.44
C HIS A 169 -6.66 -5.08 -23.40
N LYS A 170 -7.27 -5.79 -24.35
CA LYS A 170 -8.72 -6.03 -24.39
C LYS A 170 -9.21 -6.65 -23.06
N ASP A 171 -10.44 -6.28 -22.68
CA ASP A 171 -11.08 -6.74 -21.45
C ASP A 171 -11.03 -8.28 -21.35
N GLY A 172 -10.43 -8.78 -20.27
CA GLY A 172 -10.30 -10.22 -19.97
C GLY A 172 -8.93 -10.84 -20.26
N THR A 173 -8.00 -10.13 -20.90
CA THR A 173 -6.63 -10.63 -21.06
C THR A 173 -5.87 -10.49 -19.74
N GLU A 174 -5.41 -11.60 -19.18
CA GLU A 174 -4.73 -11.61 -17.88
C GLU A 174 -3.44 -10.78 -17.92
N SER A 175 -3.38 -9.72 -17.12
CA SER A 175 -2.21 -8.85 -17.03
C SER A 175 -1.12 -9.48 -16.18
N LEU A 176 0.09 -9.59 -16.74
CA LEU A 176 1.30 -10.00 -16.00
C LEU A 176 1.64 -9.01 -14.88
N PHE A 177 1.31 -7.74 -15.10
CA PHE A 177 1.69 -6.63 -14.21
C PHE A 177 0.67 -6.41 -13.09
N GLU A 178 -0.47 -7.11 -13.12
CA GLU A 178 -1.40 -7.12 -12.02
C GLU A 178 -0.93 -8.07 -10.93
N LEU A 179 -0.71 -7.51 -9.73
CA LEU A 179 -0.48 -8.32 -8.55
C LEU A 179 -1.77 -9.07 -8.22
N LYS A 180 -1.83 -10.35 -8.59
CA LYS A 180 -2.98 -11.24 -8.33
C LYS A 180 -3.19 -11.56 -6.85
N GLU A 181 -2.27 -11.19 -5.97
CA GLU A 181 -2.43 -11.36 -4.52
C GLU A 181 -3.48 -10.37 -3.99
N LYS A 182 -4.78 -10.69 -4.18
CA LYS A 182 -5.84 -10.17 -3.31
C LYS A 182 -5.71 -10.86 -1.95
N VAL A 183 -4.81 -10.34 -1.12
CA VAL A 183 -4.87 -10.64 0.30
C VAL A 183 -6.08 -9.92 0.84
N MET A 184 -7.12 -10.65 1.25
CA MET A 184 -8.23 -10.05 1.97
C MET A 184 -7.66 -9.31 3.18
N THR A 185 -7.85 -7.99 3.20
CA THR A 185 -7.35 -7.16 4.30
C THR A 185 -8.18 -7.40 5.55
N MET A 186 -7.63 -7.10 6.73
CA MET A 186 -8.34 -7.09 7.99
C MET A 186 -9.56 -6.17 7.92
N GLN A 187 -9.47 -5.06 7.19
CA GLN A 187 -10.60 -4.15 6.94
C GLN A 187 -11.70 -4.79 6.08
N GLU A 188 -11.34 -5.61 5.09
CA GLU A 188 -12.31 -6.35 4.28
C GLU A 188 -13.00 -7.45 5.08
N ILE A 189 -12.26 -8.17 5.93
CA ILE A 189 -12.81 -9.17 6.85
C ILE A 189 -13.76 -8.51 7.84
N TRP A 190 -13.36 -7.38 8.42
CA TRP A 190 -14.22 -6.64 9.32
C TRP A 190 -15.48 -6.14 8.61
N ARG A 191 -15.36 -5.61 7.39
CA ARG A 191 -16.52 -5.21 6.57
C ARG A 191 -17.45 -6.38 6.31
N LYS A 192 -16.93 -7.58 6.06
CA LYS A 192 -17.72 -8.80 5.89
C LYS A 192 -18.49 -9.13 7.17
N LEU A 193 -17.79 -9.20 8.31
CA LEU A 193 -18.39 -9.50 9.61
C LEU A 193 -19.46 -8.46 10.01
N ALA A 194 -19.18 -7.18 9.84
CA ALA A 194 -20.14 -6.11 10.13
C ALA A 194 -21.40 -6.19 9.23
N LYS A 195 -21.27 -6.62 7.98
CA LYS A 195 -22.42 -6.88 7.08
C LYS A 195 -23.24 -8.08 7.54
N GLU A 196 -22.59 -9.15 7.97
CA GLU A 196 -23.27 -10.35 8.50
C GLU A 196 -24.01 -10.05 9.81
N GLU A 197 -23.41 -9.23 10.68
CA GLU A 197 -24.05 -8.74 11.90
C GLU A 197 -25.26 -7.87 11.58
N LEU A 198 -25.14 -6.92 10.64
CA LEU A 198 -26.28 -6.09 10.20
C LEU A 198 -27.44 -6.93 9.63
N LEU A 199 -27.15 -8.00 8.90
CA LEU A 199 -28.16 -8.92 8.37
C LEU A 199 -28.86 -9.67 9.52
N ARG A 200 -28.11 -10.21 10.47
CA ARG A 200 -28.65 -10.90 11.65
C ARG A 200 -29.52 -9.98 12.53
N SER A 201 -29.13 -8.71 12.70
CA SER A 201 -29.95 -7.71 13.41
C SER A 201 -31.25 -7.42 12.68
N ARG A 202 -31.25 -7.36 11.34
CA ARG A 202 -32.47 -7.15 10.53
C ARG A 202 -33.43 -8.35 10.59
N GLU A 203 -32.90 -9.55 10.73
CA GLU A 203 -33.67 -10.79 10.86
C GLU A 203 -34.24 -10.99 12.29
N GLY A 204 -33.92 -10.10 13.24
CA GLY A 204 -34.43 -10.12 14.61
C GLY A 204 -33.83 -11.19 15.50
N VAL A 205 -32.68 -11.76 15.11
CA VAL A 205 -32.04 -12.91 15.78
C VAL A 205 -31.14 -12.49 16.96
N GLU A 206 -30.77 -11.20 17.07
CA GLU A 206 -29.93 -10.69 18.17
C GLU A 206 -30.58 -9.57 18.99
N VAL A 207 -30.29 -9.59 20.29
CA VAL A 207 -30.70 -8.61 21.32
C VAL A 207 -29.96 -7.29 21.11
N GLU A 208 -30.68 -6.18 21.25
CA GLU A 208 -30.19 -4.78 21.34
C GLU A 208 -28.99 -4.63 22.29
N ARG A 209 -27.77 -4.80 21.80
CA ARG A 209 -26.53 -4.42 22.51
C ARG A 209 -25.68 -3.55 21.60
N GLU A 210 -25.03 -2.55 22.19
CA GLU A 210 -24.17 -1.61 21.47
C GLU A 210 -22.90 -2.27 20.89
N ASP A 211 -22.40 -3.34 21.52
CA ASP A 211 -21.17 -4.03 21.12
C ASP A 211 -21.47 -5.40 20.51
N THR A 212 -20.77 -5.78 19.44
CA THR A 212 -20.92 -7.06 18.73
C THR A 212 -19.75 -8.04 19.00
N PRO A 213 -19.90 -9.35 18.71
CA PRO A 213 -18.80 -10.30 18.89
C PRO A 213 -17.53 -9.91 18.12
N SER A 214 -17.66 -9.35 16.91
CA SER A 214 -16.49 -8.93 16.13
C SER A 214 -15.79 -7.71 16.73
N THR A 215 -16.53 -6.72 17.27
CA THR A 215 -15.93 -5.55 17.92
C THR A 215 -15.18 -5.93 19.18
N PHE A 216 -15.71 -6.86 19.98
CA PHE A 216 -15.02 -7.42 21.15
C PHE A 216 -13.68 -8.08 20.77
N LEU A 217 -13.68 -8.92 19.73
CA LEU A 217 -12.46 -9.62 19.30
C LEU A 217 -11.42 -8.67 18.71
N LEU A 218 -11.86 -7.70 17.90
CA LEU A 218 -10.99 -6.66 17.35
C LEU A 218 -10.33 -5.84 18.46
N MET A 219 -11.10 -5.44 19.48
CA MET A 219 -10.55 -4.75 20.65
C MET A 219 -9.42 -5.56 21.31
N GLY A 220 -9.61 -6.88 21.47
CA GLY A 220 -8.60 -7.78 22.02
C GLY A 220 -7.36 -7.93 21.13
N MET A 221 -7.51 -7.89 19.81
CA MET A 221 -6.39 -7.89 18.85
C MET A 221 -5.58 -6.59 18.92
N GLU A 222 -6.26 -5.44 18.92
CA GLU A 222 -5.61 -4.12 19.02
C GLU A 222 -4.88 -3.90 20.34
N ILE A 223 -5.40 -4.45 21.44
CA ILE A 223 -4.70 -4.44 22.73
C ILE A 223 -3.39 -5.23 22.61
N ARG A 224 -3.41 -6.45 22.03
CA ARG A 224 -2.19 -7.25 21.85
C ARG A 224 -1.18 -6.59 20.93
N GLU A 225 -1.64 -5.94 19.87
CA GLU A 225 -0.78 -5.14 19.00
C GLU A 225 -0.08 -4.01 19.78
N SER A 226 -0.85 -3.30 20.62
CA SER A 226 -0.36 -2.20 21.45
C SER A 226 0.63 -2.69 22.53
N GLN A 227 0.34 -3.83 23.17
CA GLN A 227 1.24 -4.49 24.13
C GLN A 227 2.56 -4.87 23.44
N CYS A 228 2.50 -5.54 22.29
CA CYS A 228 3.68 -5.94 21.52
C CYS A 228 4.55 -4.75 21.11
N CYS A 229 3.93 -3.69 20.57
CA CYS A 229 4.66 -2.47 20.20
C CYS A 229 5.34 -1.84 21.40
N LEU A 230 4.65 -1.75 22.55
CA LEU A 230 5.24 -1.19 23.76
C LEU A 230 6.40 -2.05 24.27
N THR A 231 6.28 -3.37 24.29
CA THR A 231 7.37 -4.28 24.68
C THR A 231 8.61 -4.08 23.81
N ILE A 232 8.44 -3.91 22.49
CA ILE A 232 9.56 -3.68 21.57
C ILE A 232 10.21 -2.33 21.85
N ASP A 233 9.41 -1.28 22.00
CA ASP A 233 9.93 0.09 22.17
C ASP A 233 10.66 0.24 23.52
N VAL A 234 10.11 -0.34 24.60
CA VAL A 234 10.76 -0.36 25.92
C VAL A 234 12.08 -1.15 25.87
N LYS A 235 12.12 -2.30 25.20
CA LYS A 235 13.37 -3.08 25.04
C LYS A 235 14.40 -2.39 24.14
N ALA A 236 13.97 -1.58 23.19
CA ALA A 236 14.85 -0.87 22.28
C ALA A 236 15.57 0.32 22.96
N VAL A 237 15.00 0.87 24.04
CA VAL A 237 15.51 2.04 24.75
C VAL A 237 16.04 1.62 26.12
N ALA A 238 17.35 1.36 26.22
CA ALA A 238 17.98 0.96 27.48
C ALA A 238 17.94 2.05 28.57
N ASN A 239 18.14 3.31 28.17
CA ASN A 239 18.11 4.48 29.05
C ASN A 239 17.14 5.52 28.45
N PRO A 240 15.85 5.50 28.82
CA PRO A 240 14.87 6.44 28.27
C PRO A 240 15.12 7.85 28.81
N THR A 241 14.99 8.83 27.92
CA THR A 241 14.84 10.24 28.32
C THR A 241 13.54 10.45 29.10
N ASP A 242 13.44 11.50 29.91
CA ASP A 242 12.20 11.80 30.66
C ASP A 242 10.97 11.90 29.75
N ALA A 243 11.13 12.48 28.56
CA ALA A 243 10.07 12.55 27.56
C ALA A 243 9.62 11.15 27.08
N GLN A 244 10.56 10.23 26.86
CA GLN A 244 10.26 8.85 26.47
C GLN A 244 9.64 8.05 27.62
N ALA A 245 10.13 8.24 28.86
CA ALA A 245 9.55 7.61 30.04
C ALA A 245 8.10 8.06 30.26
N ILE A 246 7.80 9.35 30.08
CA ILE A 246 6.43 9.89 30.12
C ILE A 246 5.56 9.28 29.01
N ASP A 247 6.09 9.13 27.79
CA ASP A 247 5.35 8.47 26.69
C ASP A 247 5.01 7.01 27.02
N PHE A 248 5.97 6.24 27.53
CA PHE A 248 5.74 4.85 27.94
C PHE A 248 4.67 4.76 29.04
N LEU A 249 4.73 5.63 30.06
CA LEU A 249 3.71 5.68 31.11
C LEU A 249 2.32 6.01 30.57
N LYS A 250 2.22 6.96 29.61
CA LYS A 250 0.94 7.29 28.96
C LYS A 250 0.37 6.10 28.19
N ARG A 251 1.22 5.38 27.45
CA ARG A 251 0.83 4.18 26.70
C ARG A 251 0.41 3.04 27.62
N GLN A 252 1.12 2.80 28.71
CA GLN A 252 0.74 1.83 29.75
C GLN A 252 -0.61 2.20 30.36
N THR A 253 -0.82 3.46 30.72
CA THR A 253 -2.09 3.94 31.29
C THR A 253 -3.26 3.75 30.32
N ALA A 254 -3.05 4.01 29.03
CA ALA A 254 -4.05 3.77 28.00
C ALA A 254 -4.36 2.27 27.85
N LEU A 255 -3.34 1.41 27.88
CA LEU A 255 -3.50 -0.04 27.86
C LEU A 255 -4.32 -0.54 29.04
N VAL A 256 -4.06 -0.08 30.27
CA VAL A 256 -4.86 -0.46 31.45
C VAL A 256 -6.33 -0.16 31.25
N LYS A 257 -6.66 1.05 30.78
CA LYS A 257 -8.06 1.45 30.53
C LYS A 257 -8.73 0.55 29.50
N ARG A 258 -8.03 0.23 28.40
CA ARG A 258 -8.53 -0.67 27.36
C ARG A 258 -8.70 -2.10 27.87
N ILE A 259 -7.75 -2.63 28.63
CA ILE A 259 -7.83 -3.99 29.22
C ILE A 259 -9.02 -4.07 30.19
N ARG A 260 -9.23 -3.07 31.05
CA ARG A 260 -10.41 -3.04 31.95
C ARG A 260 -11.73 -3.07 31.17
N ALA A 261 -11.84 -2.28 30.10
CA ALA A 261 -13.02 -2.29 29.24
C ALA A 261 -13.19 -3.64 28.51
N PHE A 262 -12.10 -4.24 28.02
CA PHE A 262 -12.10 -5.57 27.42
C PHE A 262 -12.56 -6.66 28.41
N ARG A 263 -12.11 -6.62 29.67
CA ARG A 263 -12.53 -7.58 30.71
C ARG A 263 -14.03 -7.52 30.99
N LYS A 264 -14.64 -6.33 30.99
CA LYS A 264 -16.10 -6.17 31.14
C LYS A 264 -16.86 -6.87 30.00
N LEU A 265 -16.41 -6.69 28.76
CA LEU A 265 -16.97 -7.38 27.60
C LEU A 265 -16.68 -8.88 27.63
N GLN A 266 -15.51 -9.30 28.13
CA GLN A 266 -15.14 -10.70 28.26
C GLN A 266 -16.07 -11.47 29.21
N CYS A 267 -16.54 -10.85 30.31
CA CYS A 267 -17.56 -11.47 31.16
C CYS A 267 -18.88 -11.74 30.42
N THR A 268 -19.15 -11.00 29.35
CA THR A 268 -20.37 -11.13 28.53
C THR A 268 -20.19 -12.16 27.42
N TYR A 269 -19.07 -12.09 26.70
CA TYR A 269 -18.78 -12.94 25.55
C TYR A 269 -18.08 -14.25 25.89
N MET A 270 -17.46 -14.35 27.07
CA MET A 270 -16.78 -15.55 27.57
C MET A 270 -17.18 -15.81 29.04
N PRO A 271 -18.48 -15.99 29.34
CA PRO A 271 -18.99 -16.01 30.71
C PRO A 271 -18.42 -17.15 31.56
N ASN A 272 -18.12 -18.29 30.93
CA ASN A 272 -17.64 -19.48 31.64
C ASN A 272 -16.11 -19.56 31.73
N LEU A 273 -15.37 -18.60 31.17
CA LEU A 273 -13.91 -18.61 31.10
C LEU A 273 -13.27 -18.87 32.46
N ARG A 274 -13.72 -18.15 33.50
CA ARG A 274 -13.14 -18.23 34.85
C ARG A 274 -13.14 -19.64 35.42
N HIS A 275 -14.16 -20.44 35.12
CA HIS A 275 -14.26 -21.83 35.61
C HIS A 275 -13.17 -22.73 35.02
N PHE A 276 -12.73 -22.45 33.80
CA PHE A 276 -11.73 -23.24 33.09
C PHE A 276 -10.30 -22.73 33.27
N LEU A 277 -10.12 -21.58 33.92
CA LEU A 277 -8.79 -21.09 34.31
C LEU A 277 -8.26 -21.85 35.54
N THR A 278 -6.96 -22.17 35.52
CA THR A 278 -6.24 -22.70 36.68
C THR A 278 -6.16 -21.66 37.81
N VAL A 279 -5.83 -22.07 39.03
CA VAL A 279 -5.69 -21.15 40.19
C VAL A 279 -4.69 -20.02 39.90
N ALA A 280 -3.56 -20.34 39.27
CA ALA A 280 -2.55 -19.34 38.87
C ALA A 280 -3.10 -18.36 37.81
N GLN A 281 -3.82 -18.87 36.80
CA GLN A 281 -4.41 -18.03 35.75
C GLN A 281 -5.55 -17.15 36.28
N ARG A 282 -6.34 -17.64 37.25
CA ARG A 282 -7.37 -16.83 37.92
C ARG A 282 -6.75 -15.67 38.67
N SER A 283 -5.66 -15.91 39.41
CA SER A 283 -4.92 -14.83 40.07
C SER A 283 -4.45 -13.79 39.04
N LEU A 284 -3.87 -14.19 37.92
CA LEU A 284 -3.46 -13.27 36.84
C LEU A 284 -4.63 -12.52 36.18
N TRP A 285 -5.81 -13.15 36.12
CA TRP A 285 -7.02 -12.56 35.54
C TRP A 285 -7.71 -11.58 36.50
N ASP A 286 -7.73 -11.90 37.79
CA ASP A 286 -8.37 -11.13 38.87
C ASP A 286 -7.49 -9.95 39.34
N THR A 287 -6.16 -10.01 39.16
CA THR A 287 -5.25 -8.94 39.60
C THR A 287 -5.42 -7.70 38.74
N GLU A 288 -5.56 -6.53 39.39
CA GLU A 288 -5.60 -5.22 38.73
C GLU A 288 -4.28 -4.98 37.97
N PRO A 289 -4.32 -4.34 36.77
CA PRO A 289 -3.12 -3.99 36.03
C PRO A 289 -2.26 -2.93 36.76
N GLU A 290 -1.41 -3.37 37.68
CA GLU A 290 -0.57 -2.46 38.49
C GLU A 290 0.85 -2.26 37.92
N CYS A 291 1.43 -3.28 37.28
CA CYS A 291 2.77 -3.23 36.67
C CYS A 291 2.88 -4.19 35.46
N ASN A 292 3.75 -3.87 34.49
CA ASN A 292 3.99 -4.66 33.26
C ASN A 292 2.72 -4.93 32.43
N THR A 293 1.98 -3.86 32.10
CA THR A 293 0.71 -3.92 31.34
C THR A 293 0.82 -4.63 29.99
N GLU A 294 2.01 -4.62 29.41
CA GLU A 294 2.38 -5.29 28.16
C GLU A 294 2.49 -6.81 28.27
N ALA A 295 2.63 -7.36 29.48
CA ALA A 295 2.73 -8.81 29.73
C ALA A 295 1.38 -9.44 30.16
N ILE A 296 0.33 -8.64 30.31
CA ILE A 296 -0.98 -9.13 30.77
C ILE A 296 -1.61 -10.02 29.71
N GLN A 297 -1.90 -11.27 30.07
CA GLN A 297 -2.56 -12.22 29.19
C GLN A 297 -4.07 -11.94 29.07
N LEU A 298 -4.58 -11.84 27.84
CA LEU A 298 -5.99 -11.52 27.60
C LEU A 298 -6.92 -12.74 27.68
N PHE A 299 -6.43 -13.97 27.49
CA PHE A 299 -7.24 -15.18 27.44
C PHE A 299 -8.31 -15.10 26.34
N MET A 300 -7.88 -14.75 25.13
CA MET A 300 -8.74 -14.84 23.93
C MET A 300 -9.16 -16.30 23.68
N PRO A 301 -10.26 -16.56 22.94
CA PRO A 301 -10.69 -17.93 22.67
C PRO A 301 -9.58 -18.83 22.08
N SER A 302 -8.73 -18.31 21.18
CA SER A 302 -7.60 -19.05 20.60
C SER A 302 -6.53 -19.48 21.61
N GLU A 303 -6.42 -18.80 22.75
CA GLU A 303 -5.46 -19.12 23.82
C GLU A 303 -5.90 -20.31 24.67
N ILE A 304 -7.17 -20.72 24.57
CA ILE A 304 -7.70 -21.93 25.20
C ILE A 304 -7.38 -23.12 24.30
N THR A 305 -6.37 -23.91 24.65
CA THR A 305 -5.85 -25.01 23.81
C THR A 305 -6.88 -26.09 23.53
N ASP A 306 -7.66 -26.50 24.54
CA ASP A 306 -8.68 -27.52 24.38
C ASP A 306 -9.95 -26.99 23.70
N LYS A 307 -10.33 -27.63 22.58
CA LYS A 307 -11.50 -27.24 21.78
C LYS A 307 -12.80 -27.38 22.55
N SER A 308 -12.94 -28.43 23.37
CA SER A 308 -14.17 -28.67 24.14
C SER A 308 -14.38 -27.58 25.20
N THR A 309 -13.30 -27.22 25.89
CA THR A 309 -13.24 -26.14 26.87
C THR A 309 -13.50 -24.79 26.22
N ARG A 310 -12.90 -24.51 25.05
CA ARG A 310 -13.11 -23.26 24.31
C ARG A 310 -14.57 -23.04 23.94
N MET A 311 -15.26 -24.07 23.43
CA MET A 311 -16.68 -23.99 23.07
C MET A 311 -17.58 -23.79 24.28
N ARG A 312 -17.20 -24.30 25.47
CA ARG A 312 -17.96 -24.11 26.72
C ARG A 312 -17.66 -22.78 27.40
N ALA A 313 -16.46 -22.26 27.23
CA ALA A 313 -16.00 -20.99 27.81
C ALA A 313 -16.63 -19.77 27.11
N CYS A 314 -16.83 -19.87 25.80
CA CYS A 314 -17.24 -18.77 24.93
C CYS A 314 -18.75 -18.75 24.63
N ALA A 315 -19.27 -17.59 24.27
CA ALA A 315 -20.57 -17.46 23.62
C ALA A 315 -20.58 -18.20 22.27
N VAL A 316 -21.78 -18.59 21.82
CA VAL A 316 -21.97 -19.36 20.59
C VAL A 316 -21.40 -18.61 19.39
N GLY A 317 -20.62 -19.31 18.56
CA GLY A 317 -20.02 -18.76 17.34
C GLY A 317 -18.78 -17.89 17.52
N LEU A 318 -18.47 -17.43 18.75
CA LEU A 318 -17.33 -16.53 19.01
C LEU A 318 -15.97 -17.12 18.55
N PRO A 319 -15.64 -18.40 18.78
CA PRO A 319 -14.37 -18.96 18.30
C PRO A 319 -14.25 -18.99 16.78
N VAL A 320 -15.36 -19.13 16.05
CA VAL A 320 -15.39 -19.15 14.57
C VAL A 320 -15.10 -17.75 14.02
N VAL A 321 -15.71 -16.73 14.63
CA VAL A 321 -15.44 -15.32 14.28
C VAL A 321 -13.98 -14.97 14.55
N GLU A 322 -13.42 -15.43 15.68
CA GLU A 322 -11.99 -15.20 15.96
C GLU A 322 -11.09 -15.90 14.93
N GLU A 323 -11.41 -17.13 14.54
CA GLU A 323 -10.65 -17.86 13.52
C GLU A 323 -10.59 -17.10 12.18
N GLU A 324 -11.72 -16.55 11.71
CA GLU A 324 -11.73 -15.71 10.50
C GLU A 324 -10.84 -14.47 10.65
N LEU A 325 -10.91 -13.78 11.79
CA LEU A 325 -10.08 -12.61 12.09
C LEU A 325 -8.59 -12.96 12.17
N ARG A 326 -8.23 -14.09 12.80
CA ARG A 326 -6.83 -14.54 12.87
C ARG A 326 -6.27 -14.92 11.51
N MET A 327 -7.07 -15.56 10.68
CA MET A 327 -6.66 -15.88 9.31
C MET A 327 -6.38 -14.61 8.49
N GLY A 328 -7.13 -13.54 8.72
CA GLY A 328 -6.82 -12.21 8.19
C GLY A 328 -5.48 -11.66 8.69
N GLU A 329 -5.30 -11.64 10.00
CA GLU A 329 -4.11 -11.12 10.67
C GLU A 329 -2.84 -11.82 10.17
N VAL A 330 -2.87 -13.15 10.09
CA VAL A 330 -1.74 -13.96 9.62
C VAL A 330 -1.41 -13.67 8.15
N ARG A 331 -2.42 -13.53 7.30
CA ARG A 331 -2.21 -13.23 5.87
C ARG A 331 -1.62 -11.84 5.66
N GLU A 332 -2.13 -10.83 6.36
CA GLU A 332 -1.58 -9.47 6.32
C GLU A 332 -0.16 -9.42 6.89
N ALA A 333 0.07 -10.07 8.03
CA ALA A 333 1.39 -10.15 8.65
C ALA A 333 2.42 -10.84 7.74
N LEU A 334 2.01 -11.91 7.05
CA LEU A 334 2.86 -12.60 6.07
C LEU A 334 3.17 -11.70 4.87
N HIS A 335 2.18 -10.98 4.35
CA HIS A 335 2.40 -10.05 3.24
C HIS A 335 3.35 -8.92 3.65
N ALA A 336 3.13 -8.31 4.82
CA ALA A 336 4.01 -7.28 5.38
C ALA A 336 5.44 -7.80 5.60
N LEU A 337 5.59 -9.04 6.06
CA LEU A 337 6.89 -9.70 6.22
C LEU A 337 7.61 -9.87 4.88
N ARG A 338 6.94 -10.38 3.85
CA ARG A 338 7.49 -10.54 2.50
C ARG A 338 7.92 -9.19 1.91
N GLN A 339 7.07 -8.17 2.00
CA GLN A 339 7.38 -6.82 1.52
C GLN A 339 8.56 -6.21 2.27
N GLY A 340 8.58 -6.35 3.61
CA GLY A 340 9.69 -5.89 4.43
C GLY A 340 11.03 -6.53 4.03
N LEU A 341 11.05 -7.85 3.84
CA LEU A 341 12.26 -8.58 3.41
C LEU A 341 12.75 -8.15 2.02
N ARG A 342 11.84 -7.96 1.06
CA ARG A 342 12.17 -7.42 -0.27
C ARG A 342 12.77 -6.02 -0.18
N MET A 343 12.14 -5.14 0.60
CA MET A 343 12.63 -3.77 0.82
C MET A 343 14.01 -3.78 1.47
N HIS A 344 14.23 -4.60 2.51
CA HIS A 344 15.53 -4.74 3.16
C HIS A 344 16.62 -5.16 2.17
N MET A 345 16.35 -6.16 1.33
CA MET A 345 17.30 -6.62 0.31
C MET A 345 17.67 -5.49 -0.66
N ILE A 346 16.68 -4.78 -1.21
CA ILE A 346 16.90 -3.71 -2.18
C ILE A 346 17.67 -2.56 -1.52
N MET A 347 17.26 -2.12 -0.35
CA MET A 347 17.91 -1.04 0.37
C MET A 347 19.34 -1.38 0.78
N ASN A 348 19.60 -2.61 1.21
CA ASN A 348 20.96 -3.01 1.57
C ASN A 348 21.87 -3.05 0.34
N ARG A 349 21.38 -3.56 -0.80
CA ARG A 349 22.12 -3.49 -2.08
C ARG A 349 22.39 -2.06 -2.50
N PHE A 350 21.39 -1.17 -2.42
CA PHE A 350 21.55 0.24 -2.74
C PHE A 350 22.61 0.89 -1.84
N ARG A 351 22.53 0.67 -0.53
CA ARG A 351 23.48 1.22 0.45
C ARG A 351 24.91 0.79 0.14
N LEU A 352 25.14 -0.50 -0.13
CA LEU A 352 26.47 -1.02 -0.43
C LEU A 352 27.07 -0.45 -1.72
N ARG A 353 26.26 -0.15 -2.73
CA ARG A 353 26.72 0.34 -4.04
C ARG A 353 26.83 1.85 -4.15
N HIS A 354 25.95 2.58 -3.48
CA HIS A 354 25.74 4.01 -3.77
C HIS A 354 25.91 4.93 -2.56
N CYS A 355 25.85 4.43 -1.33
CA CYS A 355 26.06 5.29 -0.15
C CYS A 355 27.56 5.45 0.13
N ILE A 356 28.10 6.60 -0.24
CA ILE A 356 29.50 6.97 0.00
C ILE A 356 29.55 8.09 1.05
N GLY A 357 30.54 8.03 1.94
CA GLY A 357 30.74 9.02 3.00
C GLY A 357 29.85 8.82 4.23
N GLN A 358 30.25 9.42 5.34
CA GLN A 358 29.68 9.17 6.66
C GLN A 358 28.19 9.56 6.76
N TRP A 359 27.80 10.67 6.13
CA TRP A 359 26.42 11.15 6.19
C TRP A 359 25.42 10.21 5.50
N MET A 360 25.72 9.79 4.26
CA MET A 360 24.85 8.88 3.51
C MET A 360 24.79 7.50 4.16
N LEU A 361 25.91 7.00 4.68
CA LEU A 361 25.96 5.72 5.40
C LEU A 361 25.09 5.75 6.66
N THR A 362 25.17 6.83 7.45
CA THR A 362 24.38 6.97 8.68
C THR A 362 22.88 7.04 8.37
N ARG A 363 22.47 7.83 7.37
CA ARG A 363 21.06 7.89 6.93
C ARG A 363 20.57 6.57 6.36
N GLY A 364 21.36 5.93 5.50
CA GLY A 364 21.05 4.63 4.92
C GLY A 364 20.88 3.55 6.00
N GLN A 365 21.74 3.56 7.02
CA GLN A 365 21.63 2.66 8.17
C GLN A 365 20.36 2.93 8.99
N GLY A 366 20.03 4.20 9.23
CA GLY A 366 18.80 4.57 9.93
C GLY A 366 17.54 4.05 9.23
N MET A 367 17.47 4.20 7.91
CA MET A 367 16.34 3.67 7.14
C MET A 367 16.29 2.13 7.15
N LEU A 368 17.44 1.44 7.07
CA LEU A 368 17.49 -0.02 7.19
C LEU A 368 17.02 -0.51 8.58
N CYS A 369 17.40 0.19 9.65
CA CYS A 369 16.93 -0.12 11.00
C CYS A 369 15.40 -0.02 11.10
N GLN A 370 14.79 1.00 10.49
CA GLN A 370 13.33 1.14 10.44
C GLN A 370 12.65 0.00 9.70
N VAL A 371 13.22 -0.45 8.56
CA VAL A 371 12.70 -1.60 7.82
C VAL A 371 12.83 -2.88 8.64
N ASN A 372 13.97 -3.09 9.30
CA ASN A 372 14.18 -4.24 10.19
C ASN A 372 13.20 -4.27 11.36
N LEU A 373 12.88 -3.10 11.94
CA LEU A 373 11.86 -3.00 12.97
C LEU A 373 10.47 -3.40 12.45
N LYS A 374 10.10 -2.97 11.23
CA LYS A 374 8.85 -3.37 10.58
C LYS A 374 8.81 -4.88 10.30
N ILE A 375 9.90 -5.46 9.80
CA ILE A 375 10.04 -6.92 9.61
C ILE A 375 9.85 -7.65 10.94
N HIS A 376 10.49 -7.17 12.00
CA HIS A 376 10.38 -7.79 13.33
C HIS A 376 8.95 -7.74 13.87
N LYS A 377 8.27 -6.59 13.76
CA LYS A 377 6.86 -6.43 14.14
C LYS A 377 5.95 -7.37 13.34
N ALA A 378 6.13 -7.44 12.02
CA ALA A 378 5.36 -8.36 11.17
C ALA A 378 5.62 -9.84 11.52
N LYS A 379 6.87 -10.21 11.81
CA LYS A 379 7.24 -11.57 12.26
C LYS A 379 6.56 -11.94 13.57
N LEU A 380 6.46 -11.00 14.52
CA LEU A 380 5.80 -11.24 15.81
C LEU A 380 4.28 -11.37 15.69
N ARG A 381 3.64 -10.69 14.73
CA ARG A 381 2.20 -10.86 14.47
C ARG A 381 1.87 -12.15 13.72
N TYR A 382 2.80 -12.60 12.88
CA TYR A 382 2.63 -13.84 12.12
C TYR A 382 2.75 -15.10 12.98
N ARG A 383 3.53 -15.03 14.05
CA ARG A 383 3.73 -16.11 15.03
C ARG A 383 2.64 -16.07 16.10
#